data_AF-A0A952HI12-F1
#
_entry.id   AF-A0A952HI12-F1
#
_cell.length_a   1.000
_cell.length_b   1.000
_cell.length_c   1.000
_cell.angle_alpha   90.00
_cell.angle_beta   90.00
_cell.angle_gamma   90.00
#
_symmetry.space_group_name_H-M   'P 1'
#
loop_
_entity.id
_entity.type
_entity.pdbx_description
1 polymer ?
#
loop_
_entity_poly.entity_id
_entity_poly.type
_entity_poly.pdbx_seq_one_letter_code
_entity_poly.pdbx_strand_id
1 'polypeptide(L)'
;MAQSRLFGMSFASIYPLYVAKVERKGQSREDLDTVICWLTGYDRDGLDAAIADGRDLTSFFASAPRMNPDASLITGVICGIRVEE
;
A
#
# COMPACT_ATOMS: atom_id res chain seq x y z
N MET A 1 -16.45 7.95 -12.90
CA MET A 1 -15.09 7.77 -12.32
C MET A 1 -14.57 6.45 -12.84
N ALA A 2 -13.61 6.45 -13.77
CA ALA A 2 -13.11 5.19 -14.31
C ALA A 2 -12.47 4.39 -13.17
N GLN A 3 -13.07 3.25 -12.81
CA GLN A 3 -12.40 2.26 -11.98
C GLN A 3 -11.13 1.86 -12.72
N SER A 4 -10.00 2.42 -12.31
CA SER A 4 -8.69 2.00 -12.75
C SER A 4 -8.63 0.48 -12.54
N ARG A 5 -8.29 -0.30 -13.57
CA ARG A 5 -8.11 -1.77 -13.45
C ARG A 5 -7.22 -2.17 -12.27
N LEU A 6 -6.36 -1.24 -11.83
CA LEU A 6 -5.53 -1.32 -10.64
C LEU A 6 -6.31 -1.60 -9.35
N PHE A 7 -7.50 -1.03 -9.17
CA PHE A 7 -8.28 -1.18 -7.93
C PHE A 7 -8.77 -2.61 -7.69
N GLY A 8 -8.97 -3.37 -8.77
CA GLY A 8 -9.34 -4.79 -8.75
C GLY A 8 -8.15 -5.75 -8.84
N MET A 9 -6.91 -5.25 -8.93
CA MET A 9 -5.73 -6.12 -8.89
C MET A 9 -5.49 -6.60 -7.46
N SER A 10 -5.11 -7.86 -7.33
CA SER A 10 -4.77 -8.46 -6.05
C SER A 10 -3.59 -7.74 -5.41
N PHE A 11 -3.71 -7.34 -4.15
CA PHE A 11 -2.60 -6.76 -3.39
C PHE A 11 -1.39 -7.70 -3.37
N ALA A 12 -1.63 -9.01 -3.28
CA ALA A 12 -0.59 -10.05 -3.34
C ALA A 12 0.25 -10.01 -4.62
N SER A 13 -0.37 -9.67 -5.76
CA SER A 13 0.33 -9.53 -7.04
C SER A 13 1.10 -8.22 -7.17
N ILE A 14 0.65 -7.16 -6.46
CA ILE A 14 1.27 -5.84 -6.48
C ILE A 14 2.45 -5.77 -5.51
N TYR A 15 2.34 -6.38 -4.33
CA TYR A 15 3.31 -6.28 -3.25
C TYR A 15 4.75 -6.65 -3.67
N PRO A 16 5.02 -7.74 -4.41
CA PRO A 16 6.36 -8.05 -4.91
C PRO A 16 6.95 -6.95 -5.82
N LEU A 17 6.09 -6.22 -6.56
CA LEU A 17 6.52 -5.10 -7.40
C LEU A 17 6.94 -3.88 -6.56
N TYR A 18 6.31 -3.68 -5.40
CA TYR A 18 6.75 -2.66 -4.45
C TYR A 18 8.10 -3.03 -3.84
N VAL A 19 8.27 -4.28 -3.38
CA VAL A 19 9.53 -4.80 -2.85
C VAL A 19 10.67 -4.60 -3.88
N ALA A 20 10.48 -5.08 -5.11
CA ALA A 20 11.49 -4.92 -6.15
C ALA A 20 11.83 -3.45 -6.46
N LYS A 21 10.86 -2.54 -6.32
CA LYS A 21 11.08 -1.10 -6.54
C LYS A 21 11.89 -0.46 -5.41
N VAL A 22 11.61 -0.80 -4.15
CA VAL A 22 12.36 -0.26 -3.00
C VAL A 22 13.79 -0.83 -2.95
N GLU A 23 13.95 -2.11 -3.27
CA GLU A 23 15.27 -2.76 -3.35
C GLU A 23 16.15 -2.14 -4.44
N ARG A 24 15.58 -1.84 -5.61
CA ARG A 24 16.29 -1.10 -6.68
C ARG A 24 16.75 0.29 -6.25
N LYS A 25 16.15 0.86 -5.20
CA LYS A 25 16.51 2.14 -4.60
C LYS A 25 17.40 2.00 -3.36
N GLY A 26 17.86 0.78 -3.06
CA GLY A 26 18.72 0.49 -1.91
C GLY A 26 17.99 0.48 -0.57
N GLN A 27 16.66 0.39 -0.56
CA GLN A 27 15.84 0.25 0.64
C GLN A 27 15.45 -1.21 0.85
N SER A 28 15.06 -1.57 2.08
CA SER A 28 14.71 -2.95 2.42
C SER A 28 13.20 -3.22 2.30
N ARG A 29 12.84 -4.50 2.22
CA ARG A 29 11.45 -4.95 2.40
C ARG A 29 10.89 -4.50 3.76
N GLU A 30 11.69 -4.53 4.82
CA GLU A 30 11.24 -4.15 6.16
C GLU A 30 10.89 -2.67 6.26
N ASP A 31 11.60 -1.79 5.55
CA ASP A 31 11.25 -0.37 5.47
C ASP A 31 9.89 -0.18 4.77
N LEU A 32 9.66 -0.91 3.68
CA LEU A 32 8.39 -0.90 2.97
C LEU A 32 7.25 -1.37 3.87
N ASP A 33 7.43 -2.50 4.56
CA ASP A 33 6.43 -3.07 5.47
C ASP A 33 6.14 -2.10 6.61
N THR A 34 7.17 -1.43 7.15
CA THR A 34 7.02 -0.40 8.17
C THR A 34 6.13 0.75 7.68
N VAL A 35 6.35 1.24 6.46
CA VAL A 35 5.54 2.33 5.88
C VAL A 35 4.09 1.88 5.63
N ILE A 36 3.89 0.66 5.11
CA ILE A 36 2.55 0.12 4.86
C ILE A 36 1.79 -0.04 6.18
N CYS A 37 2.42 -0.64 7.20
CA CYS A 37 1.85 -0.80 8.53
C CYS A 37 1.55 0.55 9.19
N TRP A 38 2.49 1.51 9.10
CA TRP A 38 2.29 2.87 9.60
C TRP A 38 1.09 3.55 8.94
N LEU A 39 0.90 3.38 7.63
CA LEU A 39 -0.20 4.01 6.88
C LEU A 39 -1.56 3.38 7.20
N THR A 40 -1.62 2.05 7.23
CA THR A 40 -2.88 1.29 7.26
C THR A 40 -3.30 0.82 8.65
N GLY A 41 -2.36 0.82 9.60
CA GLY A 41 -2.57 0.29 10.95
C GLY A 41 -2.52 -1.24 11.02
N TYR A 42 -2.11 -1.94 9.97
CA TYR A 42 -1.78 -3.36 10.09
C TYR A 42 -0.53 -3.55 10.97
N ASP A 43 -0.50 -4.66 11.70
CA ASP A 43 0.74 -5.22 12.22
C ASP A 43 1.37 -6.15 11.16
N ARG A 44 2.53 -6.73 11.48
CA ARG A 44 3.26 -7.61 10.54
C ARG A 44 2.41 -8.83 10.16
N ASP A 45 1.77 -9.46 11.14
CA ASP A 45 0.94 -10.64 10.92
C ASP A 45 -0.29 -10.31 10.05
N GLY A 46 -0.94 -9.16 10.28
CA GLY A 46 -2.05 -8.67 9.48
C GLY A 46 -1.64 -8.31 8.05
N LEU A 47 -0.45 -7.76 7.86
CA LEU A 47 0.10 -7.49 6.53
C LEU A 47 0.44 -8.80 5.80
N ASP A 48 1.06 -9.77 6.47
CA ASP A 48 1.36 -11.07 5.86
C ASP A 48 0.08 -11.84 5.50
N ALA A 49 -0.93 -11.81 6.37
CA ALA A 49 -2.25 -12.37 6.06
C ALA A 49 -2.89 -11.67 4.86
N ALA A 50 -2.78 -10.34 4.76
CA ALA A 50 -3.28 -9.57 3.62
C ALA A 50 -2.60 -9.92 2.30
N ILE A 51 -1.30 -10.25 2.34
CA ILE A 51 -0.54 -10.71 1.18
C ILE A 51 -0.97 -12.13 0.79
N ALA A 52 -1.30 -12.98 1.77
CA ALA A 52 -1.73 -14.36 1.51
C ALA A 52 -3.20 -14.47 1.03
N ASP A 53 -4.09 -13.60 1.51
CA ASP A 53 -5.55 -13.64 1.27
C ASP A 53 -5.97 -13.29 -0.16
N GLY A 54 -5.06 -12.75 -0.98
CA GLY A 54 -5.30 -12.50 -2.41
C GLY A 54 -6.33 -11.41 -2.72
N ARG A 55 -6.87 -10.74 -1.71
CA ARG A 55 -7.82 -9.62 -1.82
C ARG A 55 -7.32 -8.50 -2.74
N ASP A 56 -8.26 -7.82 -3.39
CA ASP A 56 -7.93 -6.69 -4.26
C ASP A 56 -7.49 -5.44 -3.47
N LEU A 57 -6.90 -4.49 -4.18
CA LEU A 57 -6.35 -3.27 -3.59
C LEU A 57 -7.43 -2.45 -2.86
N THR A 58 -8.66 -2.43 -3.38
CA THR A 58 -9.79 -1.73 -2.74
C THR A 58 -10.11 -2.36 -1.40
N SER A 59 -10.25 -3.68 -1.37
CA SER A 59 -10.58 -4.48 -0.19
C SER A 59 -9.45 -4.43 0.84
N PHE A 60 -8.18 -4.37 0.38
CA PHE A 60 -7.02 -4.19 1.24
C PHE A 60 -7.11 -2.92 2.09
N PHE A 61 -7.39 -1.77 1.46
CA PHE A 61 -7.52 -0.49 2.16
C PHE A 61 -8.84 -0.39 2.93
N ALA A 62 -9.94 -0.94 2.42
CA ALA A 62 -11.22 -0.95 3.13
C ALA A 62 -11.19 -1.76 4.43
N SER A 63 -10.34 -2.79 4.48
CA SER A 63 -10.16 -3.63 5.67
C SER A 63 -9.07 -3.13 6.62
N ALA A 64 -8.40 -2.01 6.29
CA ALA A 64 -7.32 -1.45 7.08
C ALA A 64 -7.81 -1.11 8.51
N PRO A 65 -7.16 -1.61 9.59
CA PRO A 65 -7.65 -1.45 10.96
C PRO A 65 -7.82 0.01 11.36
N ARG A 66 -6.86 0.85 10.98
CA ARG A 66 -6.90 2.29 11.22
C ARG A 66 -5.94 2.98 10.26
N MET A 67 -6.50 3.71 9.31
CA MET A 67 -5.70 4.62 8.50
C MET A 67 -5.07 5.70 9.40
N ASN A 68 -3.79 5.97 9.17
CA ASN A 68 -3.07 6.96 9.94
C ASN A 68 -3.64 8.37 9.70
N PRO A 69 -4.00 9.15 10.75
CA PRO A 69 -4.49 10.51 10.57
C PRO A 69 -3.45 11.44 9.90
N ASP A 70 -2.17 11.17 10.10
CA ASP A 70 -1.06 11.93 9.50
C ASP A 70 -0.87 11.60 8.01
N ALA A 71 -1.59 10.61 7.46
CA ALA A 71 -1.59 10.36 6.01
C ALA A 71 -2.04 11.60 5.21
N SER A 72 -2.86 12.46 5.81
CA SER A 72 -3.26 13.75 5.24
C SER A 72 -2.10 14.75 5.05
N LEU A 73 -0.97 14.54 5.74
CA LEU A 73 0.23 15.35 5.61
C LEU A 73 1.11 14.92 4.42
N ILE A 74 0.82 13.76 3.82
CA ILE A 74 1.51 13.28 2.62
C ILE A 74 1.02 14.12 1.44
N THR A 75 1.85 15.05 0.99
CA THR A 75 1.55 15.97 -0.13
C THR A 75 2.54 15.79 -1.28
N GLY A 76 2.20 16.31 -2.46
CA GLY A 76 3.08 16.35 -3.62
C GLY A 76 2.50 15.62 -4.84
N VAL A 77 3.34 15.38 -5.84
CA VAL A 77 2.93 14.78 -7.12
C VAL A 77 3.56 13.41 -7.29
N ILE A 78 2.73 12.40 -7.55
CA ILE A 78 3.17 11.06 -7.94
C ILE A 78 2.39 10.60 -9.17
N CYS A 79 3.10 10.01 -10.14
CA CYS A 79 2.50 9.55 -11.40
C CYS A 79 1.69 10.64 -12.15
N GLY A 80 2.05 11.92 -11.97
CA GLY A 80 1.35 13.06 -12.57
C GLY A 80 0.07 13.49 -11.84
N ILE A 81 -0.24 12.89 -10.69
CA ILE A 81 -1.42 13.18 -9.87
C ILE A 81 -0.96 13.83 -8.56
N ARG A 82 -1.66 14.89 -8.15
CA ARG A 82 -1.53 15.52 -6.84
C ARG A 82 -2.26 14.65 -5.80
N VAL A 83 -1.59 14.25 -4.73
CA VAL A 83 -2.16 13.26 -3.79
C VAL A 83 -3.07 13.87 -2.71
N GLU A 84 -2.92 15.16 -2.47
CA GLU A 84 -3.74 15.93 -1.52
C GLU A 84 -5.03 16.51 -2.12
N GLU A 85 -5.24 16.36 -3.43
CA GLU A 85 -6.40 16.88 -4.18
C GLU A 85 -7.41 15.78 -4.56
#